data_AF-B1C1F0-F1
#
_entry.id   AF-B1C1F0-F1
#
_cell.length_a   1.000
_cell.length_b   1.000
_cell.length_c   1.000
_cell.angle_alpha   90.00
_cell.angle_beta   90.00
_cell.angle_gamma   90.00
#
_symmetry.space_group_name_H-M   'P 1'
#
loop_
_entity.id
_entity.type
_entity.pdbx_description
1 polymer ?
#
loop_
_entity_poly.entity_id
_entity_poly.type
_entity_poly.pdbx_seq_one_letter_code
_entity_poly.pdbx_strand_id
1 'polypeptide(L)'
;MIVRGDFLKIQWKTLVTCLIIPLAIGIISALLTRNNMETFDLINKPFLAPPSWLFPVVWTILYILMGIASYLVFISKKPNKTALTVYGIQLIFNFFWSIIFFNLELYLFAFIWLVLLWLLIFKTTILFYQISKPAGYLMIPYLLWVTFAGYLNFSIYLLN
;
A
#
# COMPACT_ATOMS: atom_id res chain seq x y z
N MET A 1 -13.23 -34.04 -27.46
CA MET A 1 -12.84 -33.94 -26.04
C MET A 1 -13.22 -32.53 -25.58
N ILE A 2 -14.37 -32.40 -24.91
CA ILE A 2 -14.99 -31.10 -24.60
C ILE A 2 -14.23 -30.45 -23.43
N VAL A 3 -13.86 -29.19 -23.65
CA VAL A 3 -13.25 -28.24 -22.72
C VAL A 3 -14.01 -28.22 -21.39
N ARG A 4 -13.44 -28.77 -20.32
CA ARG A 4 -13.86 -28.43 -18.95
C ARG A 4 -13.08 -27.19 -18.52
N GLY A 5 -13.65 -26.03 -18.84
CA GLY A 5 -13.34 -24.80 -18.13
C GLY A 5 -13.82 -24.97 -16.70
N ASP A 6 -12.92 -25.34 -15.80
CA ASP A 6 -13.09 -25.09 -14.38
C ASP A 6 -13.10 -23.57 -14.20
N PHE A 7 -14.28 -22.97 -14.37
CA PHE A 7 -14.53 -21.60 -13.97
C PHE A 7 -14.08 -21.49 -12.52
N LEU A 8 -13.03 -20.70 -12.29
CA LEU A 8 -12.57 -20.27 -10.98
C LEU A 8 -13.81 -19.91 -10.16
N LYS A 9 -14.24 -20.79 -9.25
CA LYS A 9 -15.30 -20.45 -8.30
C LYS A 9 -14.75 -19.35 -7.42
N ILE A 10 -15.04 -18.10 -7.79
CA ILE A 10 -14.62 -16.93 -7.04
C ILE A 10 -15.20 -17.07 -5.64
N GLN A 11 -14.31 -17.13 -4.65
CA GLN A 11 -14.70 -17.17 -3.25
C GLN A 11 -15.02 -15.75 -2.80
N TRP A 12 -16.20 -15.25 -3.20
CA TRP A 12 -16.63 -13.87 -3.01
C TRP A 12 -16.47 -13.37 -1.56
N LYS A 13 -16.78 -14.23 -0.57
CA LYS A 13 -16.60 -13.88 0.85
C LYS A 13 -15.14 -13.56 1.18
N THR A 14 -14.21 -14.42 0.76
CA THR A 14 -12.76 -14.25 0.95
C THR A 14 -12.24 -13.02 0.22
N LEU A 15 -12.68 -12.81 -1.03
CA LEU A 15 -12.29 -11.64 -1.83
C LEU A 15 -12.70 -10.33 -1.15
N VAL A 16 -13.95 -10.26 -0.68
CA VAL A 16 -14.49 -9.09 0.01
C VAL A 16 -13.70 -8.83 1.30
N THR A 17 -13.39 -9.85 2.10
CA THR A 17 -12.57 -9.67 3.31
C THR A 17 -11.17 -9.15 2.98
N CYS A 18 -10.50 -9.70 1.97
CA CYS A 18 -9.17 -9.26 1.54
C CYS A 18 -9.16 -7.82 1.00
N LEU A 19 -10.26 -7.34 0.43
CA LEU A 19 -10.40 -5.96 -0.05
C LEU A 19 -10.74 -4.99 1.09
N ILE A 20 -11.62 -5.37 2.01
CA ILE A 20 -12.06 -4.50 3.10
C ILE A 20 -10.91 -4.13 4.03
N ILE A 21 -10.01 -5.07 4.35
CA ILE A 21 -8.90 -4.81 5.28
C ILE A 21 -8.01 -3.63 4.83
N PRO A 22 -7.38 -3.66 3.64
CA PRO A 22 -6.53 -2.56 3.19
C PRO A 22 -7.32 -1.26 2.96
N LEU A 23 -8.55 -1.34 2.45
CA LEU A 23 -9.39 -0.16 2.25
C LEU A 23 -9.79 0.50 3.58
N ALA A 24 -10.15 -0.28 4.60
CA ALA A 24 -10.50 0.24 5.91
C ALA A 24 -9.30 0.93 6.57
N ILE A 25 -8.11 0.32 6.49
CA ILE A 25 -6.87 0.92 6.99
C ILE A 25 -6.59 2.25 6.28
N GLY A 26 -6.74 2.28 4.96
CA GLY A 26 -6.59 3.49 4.17
C GLY A 26 -7.55 4.61 4.55
N ILE A 27 -8.84 4.28 4.71
CA ILE A 27 -9.88 5.23 5.11
C ILE A 27 -9.61 5.76 6.52
N ILE A 28 -9.32 4.88 7.49
CA ILE A 28 -9.04 5.30 8.87
C ILE A 28 -7.81 6.21 8.90
N SER A 29 -6.73 5.82 8.21
CA SER A 29 -5.53 6.66 8.10
C SER A 29 -5.86 8.04 7.52
N ALA A 30 -6.57 8.09 6.39
CA ALA A 30 -6.94 9.34 5.74
C ALA A 30 -7.84 10.23 6.62
N LEU A 31 -8.79 9.65 7.36
CA LEU A 31 -9.64 10.39 8.30
C LEU A 31 -8.83 10.97 9.46
N LEU A 32 -7.85 10.23 9.98
CA LEU A 32 -6.97 10.69 11.06
C LEU A 32 -5.97 11.77 10.62
N THR A 33 -5.67 11.86 9.33
CA THR A 33 -4.73 12.85 8.78
C THR A 33 -5.41 14.03 8.07
N ARG A 34 -6.75 14.03 7.97
CA ARG A 34 -7.52 14.98 7.14
C ARG A 34 -7.29 16.44 7.55
N ASN A 35 -7.29 16.74 8.84
CA ASN A 35 -7.15 18.11 9.34
C ASN A 35 -5.77 18.71 9.05
N ASN A 36 -4.72 17.89 9.02
CA ASN A 36 -3.35 18.36 8.79
C ASN A 36 -2.95 18.32 7.31
N MET A 37 -3.72 17.63 6.45
CA MET A 37 -3.55 17.74 4.99
C MET A 37 -3.90 19.14 4.47
N GLU A 38 -4.79 19.87 5.14
CA GLU A 38 -5.07 21.28 4.81
C GLU A 38 -3.87 22.18 5.13
N THR A 39 -3.13 21.89 6.22
CA THR A 39 -1.86 22.56 6.56
C THR A 39 -0.74 22.23 5.56
N PHE A 40 -0.83 21.08 4.89
CA PHE A 40 0.12 20.66 3.86
C PHE A 40 0.13 21.57 2.62
N ASP A 41 -0.94 22.35 2.38
CA ASP A 41 -0.99 23.37 1.34
C ASP A 41 -0.19 24.64 1.68
N LEU A 42 0.24 24.80 2.94
CA LEU A 42 1.06 25.91 3.40
C LEU A 42 2.57 25.61 3.41
N ILE A 43 2.98 24.36 3.19
CA ILE A 43 4.38 23.93 3.21
C ILE A 43 5.04 24.20 1.86
N ASN A 44 6.33 24.55 1.86
CA ASN A 44 7.12 24.63 0.64
C ASN A 44 7.19 23.26 -0.06
N LYS A 45 6.46 23.11 -1.16
CA LYS A 45 6.39 21.87 -1.93
C LYS A 45 7.51 21.82 -2.98
N PRO A 46 8.13 20.65 -3.22
CA PRO A 46 9.07 20.47 -4.32
C PRO A 46 8.36 20.62 -5.67
N PHE A 47 9.11 20.96 -6.72
CA PHE A 47 8.59 21.18 -8.08
C PHE A 47 7.76 20.01 -8.66
N LEU A 48 8.02 18.78 -8.20
CA LEU A 48 7.32 17.57 -8.64
C LEU A 48 6.18 17.14 -7.71
N ALA A 49 5.72 18.00 -6.80
CA ALA A 49 4.57 17.69 -5.94
C ALA A 49 3.29 17.57 -6.80
N PRO A 50 2.60 16.42 -6.80
CA PRO A 50 1.38 16.27 -7.56
C PRO A 50 0.22 17.01 -6.88
N PRO A 51 -0.89 17.24 -7.59
CA PRO A 51 -2.10 17.77 -6.99
C PRO A 51 -2.55 16.95 -5.77
N SER A 52 -3.01 17.62 -4.70
CA SER A 52 -3.39 16.96 -3.43
C SER A 52 -4.46 15.88 -3.61
N TRP A 53 -5.35 16.03 -4.60
CA TRP A 53 -6.39 15.03 -4.92
C TRP A 53 -5.84 13.72 -5.52
N LEU A 54 -4.63 13.72 -6.09
CA LEU A 54 -4.05 12.54 -6.72
C LEU A 54 -3.68 11.47 -5.69
N PHE A 55 -3.24 11.89 -4.51
CA PHE A 55 -2.87 10.98 -3.42
C PHE A 55 -3.99 10.00 -3.03
N PRO A 56 -5.19 10.45 -2.61
CA PRO A 56 -6.26 9.53 -2.21
C PRO A 56 -6.72 8.62 -3.36
N VAL A 57 -6.69 9.09 -4.60
CA VAL A 57 -7.03 8.28 -5.78
C VAL A 57 -6.03 7.14 -5.96
N VAL A 58 -4.73 7.44 -5.97
CA VAL A 58 -3.70 6.42 -6.16
C VAL A 58 -3.71 5.42 -5.00
N TRP A 59 -3.79 5.88 -3.75
CA TRP A 59 -3.87 4.98 -2.58
C TRP A 59 -5.08 4.05 -2.65
N THR A 60 -6.25 4.55 -3.07
CA THR A 60 -7.46 3.73 -3.22
C THR A 60 -7.23 2.60 -4.23
N ILE A 61 -6.64 2.93 -5.40
CA ILE A 61 -6.31 1.92 -6.42
C ILE A 61 -5.31 0.91 -5.85
N LEU A 62 -4.27 1.37 -5.15
CA LEU A 62 -3.27 0.48 -4.55
C LEU A 62 -3.88 -0.46 -3.51
N TYR A 63 -4.76 0.00 -2.64
CA TYR A 63 -5.43 -0.86 -1.66
C TYR A 63 -6.31 -1.93 -2.32
N ILE A 64 -6.97 -1.61 -3.43
CA ILE A 64 -7.71 -2.59 -4.24
C ILE A 64 -6.74 -3.64 -4.81
N LEU A 65 -5.62 -3.20 -5.42
CA LEU A 65 -4.61 -4.11 -5.97
C LEU A 65 -4.00 -5.03 -4.91
N MET A 66 -3.69 -4.49 -3.73
CA MET A 66 -3.21 -5.25 -2.57
C MET A 66 -4.24 -6.29 -2.10
N GLY A 67 -5.51 -5.90 -2.03
CA GLY A 67 -6.59 -6.82 -1.65
C GLY A 67 -6.77 -7.96 -2.66
N ILE A 68 -6.70 -7.66 -3.96
CA ILE A 68 -6.73 -8.70 -5.02
C ILE A 68 -5.49 -9.60 -4.92
N ALA A 69 -4.30 -9.02 -4.72
CA ALA A 69 -3.05 -9.77 -4.60
C ALA A 69 -3.08 -10.74 -3.40
N SER A 70 -3.54 -10.27 -2.24
CA SER A 70 -3.67 -11.10 -1.04
C SER A 70 -4.74 -12.19 -1.21
N TYR A 71 -5.85 -11.90 -1.89
CA TYR A 71 -6.85 -12.91 -2.24
C TYR A 71 -6.25 -14.02 -3.11
N LEU A 72 -5.51 -13.68 -4.17
CA LEU A 72 -4.86 -14.64 -5.06
C LEU A 72 -3.86 -15.54 -4.33
N VAL A 73 -3.15 -15.01 -3.33
CA VAL A 73 -2.25 -15.78 -2.45
C VAL A 73 -3.04 -16.71 -1.53
N PHE A 74 -4.15 -16.23 -0.97
CA PHE A 74 -4.99 -16.99 -0.04
C PHE A 74 -5.67 -18.20 -0.70
N ILE A 75 -6.20 -18.04 -1.91
CA ILE A 75 -6.85 -19.13 -2.66
C ILE A 75 -5.87 -20.07 -3.36
N SER A 76 -4.57 -19.76 -3.33
CA SER A 76 -3.55 -20.60 -3.95
C SER A 76 -3.50 -21.98 -3.26
N LYS A 77 -3.08 -23.01 -4.00
CA LYS A 77 -2.95 -24.38 -3.46
C LYS A 77 -1.88 -24.50 -2.35
N LYS A 78 -1.05 -23.48 -2.14
CA LYS A 78 0.05 -23.43 -1.16
C LYS A 78 0.01 -22.10 -0.38
N PRO A 79 -1.01 -21.87 0.46
CA PRO A 79 -1.10 -20.64 1.24
C PRO A 79 0.09 -20.57 2.20
N ASN A 80 0.91 -19.52 2.03
CA ASN A 80 2.08 -19.29 2.89
C ASN A 80 1.69 -18.28 3.99
N LYS A 81 1.55 -18.78 5.23
CA LYS A 81 1.22 -17.94 6.39
C LYS A 81 2.23 -16.80 6.56
N THR A 82 3.52 -17.06 6.32
CA THR A 82 4.58 -16.05 6.41
C THR A 82 4.36 -14.90 5.43
N ALA A 83 3.91 -15.19 4.20
CA ALA A 83 3.63 -14.15 3.21
C ALA A 83 2.48 -13.23 3.65
N LEU A 84 1.41 -13.79 4.21
CA LEU A 84 0.28 -13.02 4.74
C LEU A 84 0.63 -12.27 6.03
N THR A 85 1.50 -12.81 6.88
CA THR A 85 2.00 -12.09 8.07
C THR A 85 2.84 -10.89 7.67
N VAL A 86 3.78 -11.04 6.72
CA VAL A 86 4.57 -9.91 6.21
C VAL A 86 3.66 -8.87 5.54
N TYR A 87 2.65 -9.32 4.79
CA TYR A 87 1.60 -8.45 4.24
C TYR A 87 0.85 -7.66 5.33
N GLY A 88 0.48 -8.30 6.45
CA GLY A 88 -0.15 -7.62 7.58
C GLY A 88 0.77 -6.58 8.23
N ILE A 89 2.05 -6.91 8.43
CA ILE A 89 3.04 -6.00 9.01
C ILE A 89 3.23 -4.77 8.12
N GLN A 90 3.35 -4.92 6.79
CA GLN A 90 3.49 -3.75 5.92
C GLN A 90 2.27 -2.82 5.95
N LEU A 91 1.04 -3.34 6.16
CA LEU A 91 -0.16 -2.51 6.25
C LEU A 91 -0.14 -1.67 7.53
N ILE A 92 0.35 -2.23 8.63
CA ILE A 92 0.56 -1.51 9.88
C ILE A 92 1.61 -0.40 9.69
N PHE A 93 2.73 -0.71 9.05
CA PHE A 93 3.75 0.29 8.75
C PHE A 93 3.21 1.40 7.84
N ASN A 94 2.41 1.04 6.85
CA ASN A 94 1.76 2.00 5.96
C ASN A 94 0.80 2.93 6.72
N PHE A 95 0.00 2.39 7.63
CA PHE A 95 -0.89 3.17 8.49
C PHE A 95 -0.14 4.20 9.34
N PHE A 96 0.92 3.77 10.04
CA PHE A 96 1.70 4.66 10.90
C PHE A 96 2.49 5.71 10.13
N TRP A 97 2.92 5.41 8.91
CA TRP A 97 3.63 6.38 8.08
C TRP A 97 2.82 7.67 7.89
N SER A 98 1.54 7.56 7.55
CA SER A 98 0.67 8.72 7.37
C SER A 98 0.52 9.55 8.65
N ILE A 99 0.41 8.89 9.81
CA ILE A 99 0.33 9.59 11.11
C ILE A 99 1.64 10.31 11.42
N ILE A 100 2.78 9.64 11.26
CA ILE A 100 4.10 10.23 11.53
C ILE A 100 4.35 11.44 10.63
N PHE A 101 3.97 11.34 9.36
CA PHE A 101 4.22 12.38 8.38
C PHE A 101 3.29 13.59 8.54
N PHE A 102 1.97 13.37 8.64
CA PHE A 102 0.99 14.45 8.68
C PHE A 102 0.65 14.95 10.09
N ASN A 103 0.63 14.08 11.11
CA ASN A 103 0.27 14.50 12.47
C ASN A 103 1.48 14.92 13.31
N LEU A 104 2.62 14.24 13.17
CA LEU A 104 3.81 14.54 13.98
C LEU A 104 4.80 15.45 13.27
N GLU A 105 4.66 15.67 11.96
CA GLU A 105 5.56 16.50 11.13
C GLU A 105 7.04 16.11 11.24
N LEU A 106 7.34 14.87 11.67
CA LEU A 106 8.69 14.37 11.84
C LEU A 106 9.22 13.84 10.49
N TYR A 107 9.50 14.73 9.55
CA TYR A 107 9.77 14.37 8.15
C TYR A 107 10.94 13.39 7.98
N LEU A 108 12.08 13.60 8.64
CA LEU A 108 13.22 12.66 8.57
C LEU A 108 12.85 11.28 9.12
N PHE A 109 12.12 11.22 10.23
CA PHE A 109 11.68 9.96 10.82
C PHE A 109 10.65 9.27 9.92
N ALA A 110 9.73 10.03 9.32
CA ALA A 110 8.79 9.53 8.33
C ALA A 110 9.49 8.95 7.10
N PHE A 111 10.59 9.55 6.64
CA PHE A 111 11.39 9.03 5.54
C PHE A 111 12.04 7.69 5.90
N ILE A 112 12.71 7.59 7.05
CA ILE A 112 13.34 6.34 7.52
C ILE A 112 12.26 5.24 7.66
N TRP A 113 11.10 5.59 8.23
CA TRP A 113 9.97 4.69 8.35
C TRP A 113 9.45 4.22 6.98
N LEU A 114 9.40 5.12 5.99
CA LEU A 114 9.00 4.79 4.63
C LEU A 114 10.01 3.86 3.94
N VAL A 115 11.30 4.00 4.19
CA VAL A 115 12.33 3.06 3.68
C VAL A 115 12.11 1.66 4.25
N LEU A 116 11.81 1.55 5.54
CA LEU A 116 11.45 0.25 6.16
C LEU A 116 10.17 -0.33 5.55
N LEU A 117 9.15 0.51 5.34
CA LEU A 117 7.94 0.11 4.63
C LEU A 117 8.27 -0.40 3.21
N TRP A 118 9.09 0.31 2.45
CA TRP A 118 9.49 -0.08 1.10
C TRP A 118 10.14 -1.47 1.07
N LEU A 119 11.02 -1.77 2.03
CA LEU A 119 11.63 -3.09 2.16
C LEU A 119 10.60 -4.19 2.47
N LEU A 120 9.61 -3.90 3.32
CA LEU A 120 8.51 -4.82 3.60
C LEU A 120 7.63 -5.06 2.37
N ILE A 121 7.35 -4.03 1.59
CA ILE A 121 6.61 -4.15 0.32
C ILE A 121 7.40 -5.03 -0.63
N PHE A 122 8.70 -4.76 -0.80
CA PHE A 122 9.57 -5.54 -1.69
C PHE A 122 9.59 -7.03 -1.30
N LYS A 123 9.75 -7.31 -0.01
CA LYS A 123 9.68 -8.68 0.53
C LYS A 123 8.31 -9.32 0.27
N THR A 124 7.22 -8.58 0.47
CA THR A 124 5.86 -9.06 0.19
C THR A 124 5.68 -9.38 -1.28
N THR A 125 6.15 -8.51 -2.18
CA THR A 125 6.12 -8.70 -3.63
C THR A 125 6.81 -9.99 -4.05
N ILE A 126 8.02 -10.26 -3.53
CA ILE A 126 8.76 -11.50 -3.82
C ILE A 126 7.97 -12.73 -3.32
N LEU A 127 7.50 -12.71 -2.07
CA LEU A 127 6.75 -13.83 -1.49
C LEU A 127 5.45 -14.09 -2.27
N PHE A 128 4.73 -13.04 -2.65
CA PHE A 128 3.51 -13.13 -3.42
C PHE A 128 3.81 -13.67 -4.83
N TYR A 129 4.87 -13.20 -5.47
CA TYR A 129 5.30 -13.68 -6.79
C TYR A 129 5.62 -15.19 -6.80
N GLN A 130 6.31 -15.68 -5.76
CA GLN A 130 6.65 -17.09 -5.61
C GLN A 130 5.42 -18.00 -5.48
N ILE A 131 4.33 -17.48 -4.91
CA ILE A 131 3.08 -18.22 -4.71
C ILE A 131 2.17 -18.08 -5.94
N SER A 132 2.03 -16.86 -6.45
CA SER A 132 1.18 -16.48 -7.57
C SER A 132 1.82 -15.31 -8.32
N LYS A 133 2.34 -15.57 -9.53
CA LYS A 133 2.97 -14.52 -10.36
C LYS A 133 2.06 -13.28 -10.53
N PRO A 134 0.74 -13.43 -10.83
CA PRO A 134 -0.16 -12.28 -10.89
C PRO A 134 -0.21 -11.48 -9.59
N ALA A 135 -0.20 -12.12 -8.41
CA ALA A 135 -0.20 -11.43 -7.13
C ALA A 135 1.07 -10.59 -6.93
N GLY A 136 2.23 -11.10 -7.34
CA GLY A 136 3.48 -10.33 -7.33
C GLY A 136 3.43 -9.11 -8.26
N TYR A 137 2.93 -9.26 -9.49
CA TYR A 137 2.82 -8.14 -10.44
C TYR A 137 1.89 -7.03 -9.94
N LEU A 138 0.79 -7.37 -9.27
CA LEU A 138 -0.15 -6.40 -8.69
C LEU A 138 0.49 -5.53 -7.58
N MET A 139 1.60 -5.98 -6.98
CA MET A 139 2.32 -5.22 -5.96
C MET A 139 3.36 -4.25 -6.56
N ILE A 140 3.71 -4.36 -7.84
CA ILE A 140 4.70 -3.49 -8.48
C ILE A 140 4.26 -2.01 -8.52
N PRO A 141 3.00 -1.68 -8.88
CA PRO A 141 2.53 -0.29 -8.81
C PRO A 141 2.69 0.31 -7.40
N TYR A 142 2.56 -0.51 -6.36
CA TYR A 142 2.75 -0.05 -4.99
C TYR A 142 4.20 0.31 -4.69
N LEU A 143 5.16 -0.52 -5.12
CA LEU A 143 6.59 -0.20 -4.99
C LEU A 143 6.95 1.12 -5.69
N LEU A 144 6.46 1.33 -6.91
CA LEU A 144 6.73 2.55 -7.67
C LEU A 144 6.17 3.78 -6.96
N TRP A 145 4.94 3.69 -6.47
CA TRP A 145 4.31 4.78 -5.73
C TRP A 145 5.05 5.12 -4.43
N VAL A 146 5.49 4.11 -3.67
CA VAL A 146 6.22 4.36 -2.42
C VAL A 146 7.61 4.92 -2.66
N THR A 147 8.28 4.55 -3.76
CA THR A 147 9.52 5.21 -4.19
C THR A 147 9.28 6.69 -4.47
N PHE A 148 8.20 7.03 -5.19
CA PHE A 148 7.83 8.41 -5.47
C PHE A 148 7.47 9.18 -4.19
N ALA A 149 6.70 8.57 -3.29
CA ALA A 149 6.39 9.14 -1.98
C ALA A 149 7.65 9.39 -1.15
N GLY A 150 8.68 8.53 -1.25
CA GLY A 150 9.97 8.71 -0.60
C GLY A 150 10.75 9.90 -1.13
N TYR A 151 10.76 10.09 -2.44
CA TYR A 151 11.33 11.30 -3.05
C TYR A 151 10.64 12.57 -2.52
N LEU A 152 9.31 12.60 -2.48
CA LEU A 152 8.57 13.75 -1.97
C LEU A 152 8.83 14.00 -0.48
N ASN A 153 8.79 12.95 0.34
CA ASN A 153 9.02 13.03 1.78
C ASN A 153 10.43 13.58 2.08
N PHE A 154 11.46 13.05 1.42
CA PHE A 154 12.83 13.53 1.57
C PHE A 154 13.00 14.98 1.07
N SER A 155 12.37 15.34 -0.05
CA SER A 155 12.42 16.70 -0.56
C SER A 155 11.77 17.70 0.41
N ILE A 156 10.67 17.31 1.07
CA ILE A 156 10.01 18.14 2.08
C ILE A 156 10.89 18.32 3.31
N TYR A 157 11.57 17.27 3.75
CA TYR A 157 12.57 17.37 4.83
C TYR A 157 13.74 18.31 4.47
N LEU A 158 14.19 18.36 3.21
CA LEU A 158 15.25 19.29 2.82
C LEU A 158 14.79 20.76 2.77
N LEU A 159 13.49 21.00 2.65
CA LEU A 159 12.91 22.34 2.48
C LEU A 159 12.38 22.95 3.79
N ASN A 160 12.31 22.18 4.89
CA ASN A 160 11.77 22.59 6.20
C ASN A 160 12.67 22.11 7.32
#